data_AF-A0A820MI19-F1
#
_entry.id   AF-A0A820MI19-F1
#
_cell.length_a   1.000
_cell.length_b   1.000
_cell.length_c   1.000
_cell.angle_alpha   90.00
_cell.angle_beta   90.00
_cell.angle_gamma   90.00
#
_symmetry.space_group_name_H-M   'P 1'
#
loop_
_entity.id
_entity.type
_entity.pdbx_description
1 polymer ?
#
loop_
_entity_poly.entity_id
_entity_poly.type
_entity_poly.pdbx_seq_one_letter_code
_entity_poly.pdbx_strand_id
1 'polypeptide(L)'
;MQFRFTRTCRIRWFLTLFVVLIILFLLINKWLIYTSSSIAFLEVNACPACFGISLCHVFETNAVELSGWQRFSFFNNDMFNIKNIYYGTLKNQPVIFKKMAHQSEWIKFDGCRQNRSCFQQVETTLTTLLPCSNPTFISKFQNAYITSTGFNISQSKISLETTLQINLEPIVLSTLSDSGLPIPLYYGACGRVAVVSNEGYNLVFYLHSSFQFRAFLARELLISMHELNTGNSDIIIYYPDINLENFVYNQYERRVKIIDLEYVTIVERNLFSNTNLDDDYENSHRKALHSNKYCSIYMPDYNVKQVCRYILLPSIETNERDMSSDFLHSIPETVNHQWNLTNLPNQESQNENSHSTTINIDDNEAAVTDFLYEIDLIRSNIDKIDELIEEVKRIHVEMLEAMANPKLGQELDDKKEQIKKLSYDVSTKLKKMEQAKESRDEHDKTNAQWRIKESQIFVLTRRLRDTMVAYNQETIAHRDR
;
A
#
# COMPACT_ATOMS: atom_id res chain seq x y z
N MET A 1 3.42 -48.92 49.29
CA MET A 1 2.70 -47.73 49.84
C MET A 1 2.10 -46.95 48.69
N GLN A 2 0.80 -47.13 48.41
CA GLN A 2 0.08 -46.27 47.47
C GLN A 2 -0.36 -45.01 48.23
N PHE A 3 0.25 -43.86 47.94
CA PHE A 3 -0.19 -42.58 48.48
C PHE A 3 -1.59 -42.25 47.94
N ARG A 4 -2.62 -42.52 48.73
CA ARG A 4 -3.97 -42.00 48.50
C ARG A 4 -3.95 -40.49 48.77
N PHE A 5 -3.66 -39.70 47.74
CA PHE A 5 -3.90 -38.26 47.77
C PHE A 5 -5.40 -38.03 47.98
N THR A 6 -5.76 -37.46 49.13
CA THR A 6 -7.15 -37.05 49.41
C THR A 6 -7.60 -36.02 48.38
N ARG A 7 -8.89 -36.03 48.00
CA ARG A 7 -9.47 -35.12 46.99
C ARG A 7 -9.12 -33.64 47.25
N THR A 8 -9.05 -33.25 48.52
CA THR A 8 -8.65 -31.90 48.98
C THR A 8 -7.20 -31.56 48.66
N CYS A 9 -6.29 -32.53 48.67
CA CYS A 9 -4.87 -32.34 48.37
C CYS A 9 -4.63 -32.17 46.86
N ARG A 10 -5.41 -32.87 46.01
CA ARG A 10 -5.40 -32.67 44.55
C ARG A 10 -5.91 -31.27 44.16
N ILE A 11 -7.02 -30.82 44.75
CA ILE A 11 -7.59 -29.49 44.46
C ILE A 11 -6.61 -28.37 44.85
N ARG A 12 -5.95 -28.50 46.02
CA ARG A 12 -4.91 -27.55 46.43
C ARG A 12 -3.74 -27.51 45.46
N TRP A 13 -3.29 -28.66 44.95
CA TRP A 13 -2.20 -28.73 44.00
C TRP A 13 -2.54 -28.07 42.65
N PHE A 14 -3.75 -28.30 42.14
CA PHE A 14 -4.25 -27.62 40.93
C PHE A 14 -4.37 -26.11 41.12
N LEU A 15 -4.88 -25.66 42.27
CA LEU A 15 -4.95 -24.23 42.59
C LEU A 15 -3.56 -23.59 42.67
N THR A 16 -2.59 -24.25 43.30
CA THR A 16 -1.21 -23.74 43.34
C THR A 16 -0.55 -23.72 41.97
N LEU A 17 -0.76 -24.76 41.15
CA LEU A 17 -0.24 -24.79 39.78
C LEU A 17 -0.85 -23.67 38.93
N PHE A 18 -2.17 -23.44 39.05
CA PHE A 18 -2.88 -22.39 38.34
C PHE A 18 -2.38 -20.99 38.75
N VAL A 19 -2.17 -20.75 40.05
CA VAL A 19 -1.60 -19.49 40.54
C VAL A 19 -0.17 -19.30 40.06
N VAL A 20 0.66 -20.36 40.08
CA VAL A 20 2.03 -20.29 39.55
C VAL A 20 2.04 -20.00 38.05
N LEU A 21 1.15 -20.62 37.27
CA LEU A 21 1.01 -20.35 35.84
C LEU A 21 0.53 -18.92 35.57
N ILE A 22 -0.39 -18.39 36.37
CA ILE A 22 -0.81 -16.98 36.29
C ILE A 22 0.37 -16.05 36.61
N ILE A 23 1.13 -16.33 37.68
CA ILE A 23 2.29 -15.52 38.04
C ILE A 23 3.36 -15.60 36.95
N LEU A 24 3.62 -16.78 36.39
CA LEU A 24 4.56 -16.97 35.28
C LEU A 24 4.08 -16.22 34.05
N PHE A 25 2.79 -16.29 33.71
CA PHE A 25 2.17 -15.55 32.61
C PHE A 25 2.27 -14.04 32.82
N LEU A 26 2.02 -13.54 34.03
CA LEU A 26 2.16 -12.12 34.36
C LEU A 26 3.63 -11.68 34.32
N LEU A 27 4.58 -12.50 34.75
CA LEU A 27 6.02 -12.22 34.69
C LEU A 27 6.55 -12.26 33.26
N ILE A 28 6.12 -13.24 32.46
CA ILE A 28 6.44 -13.35 31.03
C ILE A 28 5.84 -12.19 30.27
N ASN A 29 4.57 -11.82 30.51
CA ASN A 29 3.97 -10.64 29.91
C ASN A 29 4.69 -9.37 30.33
N LYS A 30 5.02 -9.21 31.61
CA LYS A 30 5.78 -8.06 32.09
C LYS A 30 7.15 -8.00 31.40
N TRP A 31 7.83 -9.12 31.23
CA TRP A 31 9.12 -9.20 30.54
C TRP A 31 9.00 -8.93 29.03
N LEU A 32 8.00 -9.50 28.35
CA LEU A 32 7.71 -9.29 26.92
C LEU A 32 7.25 -7.87 26.60
N ILE A 33 6.55 -7.21 27.52
CA ILE A 33 6.18 -5.79 27.43
C ILE A 33 7.42 -4.92 27.64
N TYR A 34 8.30 -5.28 28.58
CA TYR A 34 9.52 -4.52 28.90
C TYR A 34 10.63 -4.64 27.85
N THR A 35 10.65 -5.73 27.06
CA THR A 35 11.60 -5.92 25.95
C THR A 35 11.20 -5.19 24.67
N SER A 36 10.00 -4.61 24.59
CA SER A 36 9.70 -3.54 23.62
C SER A 36 10.36 -2.23 24.08
N SER A 37 11.70 -2.21 24.14
CA SER A 37 12.39 -0.92 24.25
C SER A 37 12.06 -0.15 22.97
N SER A 38 11.50 1.05 23.10
CA SER A 38 11.17 1.95 21.98
C SER A 38 12.30 2.01 20.95
N ILE A 39 13.56 1.93 21.38
CA ILE A 39 14.76 1.96 20.55
C ILE A 39 14.86 0.80 19.53
N ALA A 40 14.47 -0.43 19.91
CA ALA A 40 14.56 -1.59 19.01
C ALA A 40 13.51 -1.52 17.88
N PHE A 41 12.31 -1.05 18.18
CA PHE A 41 11.24 -0.82 17.21
C PHE A 41 11.60 0.28 16.19
N LEU A 42 12.28 1.32 16.66
CA LEU A 42 12.72 2.46 15.86
C LEU A 42 13.93 2.16 14.98
N GLU A 43 14.68 1.09 15.30
CA GLU A 43 15.89 0.66 14.60
C GLU A 43 16.94 1.78 14.46
N VAL A 44 17.06 2.63 15.49
CA VAL A 44 17.91 3.84 15.48
C VAL A 44 19.37 3.52 15.17
N ASN A 45 19.89 2.39 15.66
CA ASN A 45 21.27 1.96 15.40
C ASN A 45 21.48 1.50 13.95
N ALA A 46 20.48 0.85 13.35
CA ALA A 46 20.55 0.45 11.95
C ALA A 46 20.48 1.69 11.05
N CYS A 47 19.62 2.66 11.41
CA CYS A 47 19.45 3.88 10.64
C CYS A 47 19.49 5.19 11.45
N PRO A 48 20.69 5.65 11.80
CA PRO A 48 20.86 6.90 12.55
C PRO A 48 20.56 8.17 11.72
N ALA A 49 20.31 8.03 10.41
CA ALA A 49 20.04 9.15 9.50
C ALA A 49 18.99 8.81 8.41
N CYS A 50 18.01 7.94 8.65
CA CYS A 50 16.97 7.57 7.65
C CYS A 50 15.94 8.68 7.44
N PHE A 51 14.95 8.80 8.35
CA PHE A 51 13.82 9.71 8.15
C PHE A 51 13.82 10.90 9.11
N GLY A 52 14.48 10.78 10.26
CA GLY A 52 14.58 11.88 11.20
C GLY A 52 14.97 11.46 12.61
N ILE A 53 15.23 12.48 13.42
CA ILE A 53 15.34 12.40 14.88
C ILE A 53 14.42 13.40 15.60
N SER A 54 13.61 14.14 14.86
CA SER A 54 12.73 15.20 15.39
C SER A 54 11.82 14.71 16.52
N LEU A 55 11.41 13.44 16.50
CA LEU A 55 10.61 12.83 17.58
C LEU A 55 11.36 11.88 18.50
N CYS A 56 12.65 11.61 18.30
CA CYS A 56 13.36 10.60 19.12
C CYS A 56 13.30 10.88 20.62
N HIS A 57 13.41 12.15 21.02
CA HIS A 57 13.30 12.56 22.43
C HIS A 57 11.94 12.18 23.07
N VAL A 58 10.87 12.10 22.27
CA VAL A 58 9.52 11.75 22.75
C VAL A 58 9.41 10.24 23.02
N PHE A 59 10.14 9.43 22.25
CA PHE A 59 10.25 7.98 22.48
C PHE A 59 11.15 7.63 23.67
N GLU A 60 12.13 8.48 23.99
CA GLU A 60 13.01 8.31 25.16
C GLU A 60 12.32 8.65 26.48
N THR A 61 11.34 9.57 26.44
CA THR A 61 10.61 10.06 27.62
C THR A 61 9.36 9.24 27.96
N ASN A 62 9.14 8.09 27.30
CA ASN A 62 7.95 7.23 27.44
C ASN A 62 6.61 7.96 27.19
N ALA A 63 6.62 9.05 26.42
CA ALA A 63 5.40 9.76 26.05
C ALA A 63 4.66 9.11 24.85
N VAL A 64 5.16 7.94 24.41
CA VAL A 64 4.65 7.14 23.32
C VAL A 64 4.26 5.76 23.83
N GLU A 65 3.04 5.34 23.51
CA GLU A 65 2.59 3.97 23.78
C GLU A 65 1.98 3.36 22.51
N LEU A 66 2.49 2.21 22.06
CA LEU A 66 1.79 1.38 21.08
C LEU A 66 0.45 0.91 21.67
N SER A 67 -0.52 0.48 20.87
CA SER A 67 -1.86 0.05 21.30
C SER A 67 -2.16 -1.41 20.93
N GLY A 68 -3.07 -2.04 21.67
CA GLY A 68 -3.56 -3.39 21.35
C GLY A 68 -2.49 -4.49 21.42
N TRP A 69 -2.60 -5.50 20.54
CA TRP A 69 -1.68 -6.63 20.47
C TRP A 69 -0.28 -6.24 19.96
N GLN A 70 -0.14 -5.08 19.33
CA GLN A 70 1.12 -4.52 18.80
C GLN A 70 2.08 -4.04 19.92
N ARG A 71 1.62 -4.02 21.18
CA ARG A 71 2.49 -3.79 22.35
C ARG A 71 3.41 -4.98 22.64
N PHE A 72 3.08 -6.17 22.14
CA PHE A 72 3.81 -7.40 22.43
C PHE A 72 4.80 -7.72 21.31
N SER A 73 6.09 -7.87 21.64
CA SER A 73 7.16 -8.13 20.67
C SER A 73 6.92 -9.33 19.75
N PHE A 74 6.14 -10.33 20.18
CA PHE A 74 5.80 -11.51 19.38
C PHE A 74 4.88 -11.18 18.19
N PHE A 75 4.01 -10.19 18.33
CA PHE A 75 3.05 -9.76 17.30
C PHE A 75 3.59 -8.60 16.44
N ASN A 76 4.82 -8.15 16.69
CA ASN A 76 5.53 -7.10 15.93
C ASN A 76 6.42 -7.65 14.80
N ASN A 77 6.34 -8.96 14.52
CA ASN A 77 7.01 -9.59 13.39
C ASN A 77 6.10 -9.59 12.14
N ASP A 78 6.74 -9.67 10.96
CA ASP A 78 6.18 -9.63 9.59
C ASP A 78 4.98 -10.55 9.30
N MET A 79 4.51 -11.36 10.26
CA MET A 79 3.38 -12.28 10.13
C MET A 79 2.00 -11.64 10.42
N PHE A 80 1.93 -10.51 11.13
CA PHE A 80 0.64 -9.91 11.54
C PHE A 80 0.48 -8.42 11.16
N ASN A 81 1.52 -7.79 10.59
CA ASN A 81 1.51 -6.38 10.20
C ASN A 81 2.00 -6.19 8.77
N ILE A 82 1.18 -6.62 7.82
CA ILE A 82 1.50 -6.72 6.38
C ILE A 82 1.83 -5.34 5.76
N LYS A 83 1.30 -4.24 6.31
CA LYS A 83 1.55 -2.86 5.83
C LYS A 83 2.50 -2.05 6.70
N ASN A 84 3.14 -2.63 7.71
CA ASN A 84 4.06 -1.89 8.59
C ASN A 84 3.40 -0.71 9.36
N ILE A 85 2.10 -0.82 9.66
CA ILE A 85 1.29 0.20 10.32
C ILE A 85 1.02 -0.20 11.77
N TYR A 86 1.43 0.61 12.74
CA TYR A 86 1.24 0.33 14.16
C TYR A 86 0.43 1.45 14.81
N TYR A 87 -0.57 1.11 15.59
CA TYR A 87 -1.43 2.06 16.29
C TYR A 87 -0.83 2.39 17.64
N GLY A 88 -1.03 3.62 18.10
CA GLY A 88 -0.69 3.99 19.47
C GLY A 88 -1.14 5.38 19.85
N THR A 89 -0.49 5.93 20.87
CA THR A 89 -0.79 7.26 21.41
C THR A 89 0.47 8.08 21.63
N LEU A 90 0.35 9.38 21.38
CA LEU A 90 1.38 10.40 21.60
C LEU A 90 0.78 11.46 22.52
N LYS A 91 1.23 11.56 23.77
CA LYS A 91 0.65 12.50 24.77
C LYS A 91 -0.89 12.39 24.84
N ASN A 92 -1.43 11.16 24.86
CA ASN A 92 -2.86 10.82 24.83
C ASN A 92 -3.61 11.10 23.52
N GLN A 93 -2.95 11.58 22.46
CA GLN A 93 -3.54 11.71 21.13
C GLN A 93 -3.35 10.43 20.33
N PRO A 94 -4.36 9.90 19.62
CA PRO A 94 -4.21 8.70 18.81
C PRO A 94 -3.33 8.99 17.58
N VAL A 95 -2.32 8.14 17.39
CA VAL A 95 -1.34 8.25 16.30
C VAL A 95 -1.08 6.90 15.64
N ILE A 96 -0.49 6.96 14.46
CA ILE A 96 -0.01 5.82 13.70
C ILE A 96 1.51 5.92 13.56
N PHE A 97 2.20 4.83 13.84
CA PHE A 97 3.61 4.64 13.56
C PHE A 97 3.73 3.83 12.27
N LYS A 98 4.38 4.39 11.26
CA LYS A 98 4.61 3.73 9.99
C LYS A 98 6.09 3.38 9.85
N LYS A 99 6.41 2.09 9.64
CA LYS A 99 7.73 1.74 9.09
C LYS A 99 7.65 1.91 7.58
N MET A 100 8.52 2.76 7.05
CA MET A 100 8.39 3.29 5.68
C MET A 100 8.87 2.34 4.58
N ALA A 101 9.13 1.07 4.88
CA ALA A 101 9.49 0.08 3.87
C ALA A 101 9.25 -1.32 4.41
N HIS A 102 9.06 -2.27 3.49
CA HIS A 102 9.02 -3.67 3.85
C HIS A 102 10.40 -4.18 4.33
N GLN A 103 10.42 -5.21 5.18
CA GLN A 103 11.67 -5.74 5.74
C GLN A 103 12.66 -6.20 4.66
N SER A 104 12.15 -6.76 3.56
CA SER A 104 12.97 -7.16 2.40
C SER A 104 13.65 -5.97 1.71
N GLU A 105 12.98 -4.81 1.65
CA GLU A 105 13.54 -3.58 1.10
C GLU A 105 14.62 -3.01 2.02
N TRP A 106 14.39 -3.05 3.34
CA TRP A 106 15.40 -2.68 4.33
C TRP A 106 16.64 -3.55 4.26
N ILE A 107 16.49 -4.88 4.17
CA ILE A 107 17.62 -5.81 4.05
C ILE A 107 18.44 -5.51 2.80
N LYS A 108 17.76 -5.27 1.66
CA LYS A 108 18.42 -4.90 0.40
C LYS A 108 19.15 -3.57 0.51
N PHE A 109 18.50 -2.56 1.08
CA PHE A 109 19.08 -1.24 1.29
C PHE A 109 20.29 -1.27 2.22
N ASP A 110 20.20 -1.99 3.34
CA ASP A 110 21.29 -2.11 4.31
C ASP A 110 22.52 -2.80 3.72
N GLY A 111 22.32 -3.90 3.00
CA GLY A 111 23.42 -4.60 2.32
C GLY A 111 24.09 -3.71 1.27
N CYS A 112 23.31 -2.87 0.59
CA CYS A 112 23.80 -1.97 -0.43
C CYS A 112 24.47 -0.70 0.13
N ARG A 113 23.99 -0.18 1.28
CA ARG A 113 24.60 0.95 2.01
C ARG A 113 26.02 0.61 2.47
N GLN A 114 26.23 -0.61 2.96
CA GLN A 114 27.55 -1.10 3.34
C GLN A 114 28.54 -1.07 2.16
N ASN A 115 28.04 -1.30 0.94
CA ASN A 115 28.83 -1.33 -0.29
C ASN A 115 28.83 0.00 -1.08
N ARG A 116 28.18 1.06 -0.59
CA ARG A 116 27.98 2.37 -1.25
C ARG A 116 27.42 2.34 -2.68
N SER A 117 26.91 1.20 -3.15
CA SER A 117 26.41 1.03 -4.52
C SER A 117 25.01 1.60 -4.75
N CYS A 118 24.29 1.97 -3.68
CA CYS A 118 22.91 2.44 -3.77
C CYS A 118 22.77 3.92 -4.09
N PHE A 119 23.80 4.74 -3.88
CA PHE A 119 23.69 6.20 -4.03
C PHE A 119 23.78 6.70 -5.49
N GLN A 120 23.64 5.81 -6.47
CA GLN A 120 23.48 6.22 -7.87
C GLN A 120 21.99 6.53 -8.12
N GLN A 121 21.71 7.70 -8.72
CA GLN A 121 20.37 8.17 -9.18
C GLN A 121 19.41 8.83 -8.16
N VAL A 122 19.92 9.58 -7.18
CA VAL A 122 19.08 10.40 -6.28
C VAL A 122 18.34 11.53 -7.01
N GLU A 123 19.00 12.20 -7.96
CA GLU A 123 18.44 13.35 -8.68
C GLU A 123 17.27 12.96 -9.59
N THR A 124 17.31 11.76 -10.18
CA THR A 124 16.23 11.25 -11.05
C THR A 124 14.95 10.95 -10.28
N THR A 125 15.00 10.47 -9.04
CA THR A 125 13.78 10.12 -8.30
C THR A 125 13.02 11.36 -7.82
N LEU A 126 13.74 12.40 -7.37
CA LEU A 126 13.07 13.66 -6.99
C LEU A 126 12.42 14.34 -8.19
N THR A 127 12.99 14.20 -9.40
CA THR A 127 12.34 14.66 -10.63
C THR A 127 11.11 13.84 -11.02
N THR A 128 10.94 12.61 -10.50
CA THR A 128 9.71 11.84 -10.65
C THR A 128 8.60 12.38 -9.74
N LEU A 129 8.93 12.74 -8.49
CA LEU A 129 7.99 13.35 -7.54
C LEU A 129 7.58 14.77 -7.96
N LEU A 130 8.55 15.57 -8.42
CA LEU A 130 8.42 16.99 -8.77
C LEU A 130 8.73 17.23 -10.26
N PRO A 131 7.98 16.65 -11.21
CA PRO A 131 8.32 16.79 -12.62
C PRO A 131 8.18 18.24 -13.07
N CYS A 132 9.09 18.65 -13.95
CA CYS A 132 9.11 19.97 -14.59
C CYS A 132 9.17 21.16 -13.63
N SER A 133 9.52 20.88 -12.38
CA SER A 133 9.77 21.90 -11.38
C SER A 133 11.08 22.62 -11.68
N ASN A 134 11.10 23.93 -11.46
CA ASN A 134 12.34 24.68 -11.56
C ASN A 134 13.28 24.33 -10.37
N PRO A 135 14.61 24.53 -10.50
CA PRO A 135 15.55 24.21 -9.43
C PRO A 135 15.27 24.91 -8.10
N THR A 136 14.68 26.11 -8.12
CA THR A 136 14.31 26.87 -6.92
C THR A 136 13.16 26.20 -6.16
N PHE A 137 12.15 25.71 -6.87
CA PHE A 137 11.03 24.99 -6.29
C PHE A 137 11.46 23.64 -5.71
N ILE A 138 12.29 22.89 -6.44
CA ILE A 138 12.91 21.65 -5.94
C ILE A 138 13.67 21.94 -4.63
N SER A 139 14.47 23.01 -4.61
CA SER A 139 15.22 23.42 -3.41
C SER A 139 14.31 23.79 -2.24
N LYS A 140 13.15 24.42 -2.48
CA LYS A 140 12.15 24.73 -1.45
C LYS A 140 11.64 23.45 -0.78
N PHE A 141 11.27 22.44 -1.56
CA PHE A 141 10.82 21.14 -1.06
C PHE A 141 11.92 20.40 -0.30
N GLN A 142 13.13 20.36 -0.86
CA GLN A 142 14.29 19.76 -0.18
C GLN A 142 14.58 20.42 1.16
N ASN A 143 14.58 21.76 1.21
CA ASN A 143 14.86 22.50 2.44
C ASN A 143 13.76 22.31 3.49
N ALA A 144 12.49 22.26 3.08
CA ALA A 144 11.38 21.95 3.97
C ALA A 144 11.55 20.56 4.60
N TYR A 145 11.84 19.54 3.78
CA TYR A 145 12.13 18.19 4.27
C TYR A 145 13.33 18.18 5.22
N ILE A 146 14.47 18.73 4.81
CA ILE A 146 15.70 18.81 5.60
C ILE A 146 15.43 19.41 6.98
N THR A 147 14.67 20.51 7.04
CA THR A 147 14.30 21.19 8.29
C THR A 147 13.45 20.30 9.20
N SER A 148 12.53 19.52 8.63
CA SER A 148 11.65 18.62 9.39
C SER A 148 12.37 17.44 10.06
N THR A 149 13.54 17.04 9.53
CA THR A 149 14.26 15.84 10.01
C THR A 149 14.82 15.98 11.43
N GLY A 150 15.09 17.21 11.89
CA GLY A 150 15.79 17.47 13.15
C GLY A 150 17.29 17.17 13.13
N PHE A 151 17.86 16.80 11.98
CA PHE A 151 19.29 16.52 11.79
C PHE A 151 20.11 17.78 11.54
N ASN A 152 21.45 17.63 11.62
CA ASN A 152 22.37 18.61 11.03
C ASN A 152 22.42 18.46 9.49
N ILE A 153 22.99 19.45 8.80
CA ILE A 153 22.98 19.52 7.33
C ILE A 153 23.54 18.26 6.65
N SER A 154 24.62 17.66 7.17
CA SER A 154 25.22 16.47 6.55
C SER A 154 24.35 15.23 6.72
N GLN A 155 23.76 15.05 7.91
CA GLN A 155 22.83 13.96 8.18
C GLN A 155 21.52 14.11 7.41
N SER A 156 20.99 15.33 7.28
CA SER A 156 19.77 15.58 6.51
C SER A 156 19.92 15.24 5.02
N LYS A 157 21.12 15.41 4.45
CA LYS A 157 21.40 14.97 3.07
C LYS A 157 21.30 13.46 2.92
N ILE A 158 21.91 12.71 3.84
CA ILE A 158 21.82 11.23 3.86
C ILE A 158 20.37 10.79 4.05
N SER A 159 19.62 11.50 4.90
CA SER A 159 18.20 11.25 5.11
C SER A 159 17.37 11.47 3.86
N LEU A 160 17.60 12.58 3.14
CA LEU A 160 16.92 12.85 1.88
C LEU A 160 17.25 11.77 0.83
N GLU A 161 18.52 11.39 0.69
CA GLU A 161 18.93 10.32 -0.24
C GLU A 161 18.27 8.97 0.11
N THR A 162 18.24 8.63 1.40
CA THR A 162 17.59 7.39 1.88
C THR A 162 16.09 7.42 1.57
N THR A 163 15.44 8.53 1.83
CA THR A 163 14.00 8.71 1.64
C THR A 163 13.64 8.62 0.16
N LEU A 164 14.42 9.28 -0.71
CA LEU A 164 14.26 9.19 -2.16
C LEU A 164 14.44 7.78 -2.73
N GLN A 165 15.13 6.88 -2.02
CA GLN A 165 15.33 5.50 -2.48
C GLN A 165 14.32 4.51 -1.91
N ILE A 166 13.77 4.82 -0.74
CA ILE A 166 12.96 3.89 0.02
C ILE A 166 11.49 4.25 -0.06
N ASN A 167 11.15 5.50 0.24
CA ASN A 167 9.76 5.91 0.35
C ASN A 167 9.65 7.42 0.27
N LEU A 168 8.84 7.92 -0.66
CA LEU A 168 8.64 9.36 -0.89
C LEU A 168 7.61 9.98 0.05
N GLU A 169 6.75 9.18 0.69
CA GLU A 169 5.69 9.64 1.58
C GLU A 169 6.19 10.58 2.69
N PRO A 170 7.32 10.32 3.39
CA PRO A 170 7.84 11.24 4.41
C PRO A 170 8.12 12.64 3.87
N ILE A 171 8.57 12.79 2.61
CA ILE A 171 8.82 14.10 1.99
C ILE A 171 7.50 14.85 1.79
N VAL A 172 6.47 14.15 1.30
CA VAL A 172 5.14 14.72 1.05
C VAL A 172 4.51 15.14 2.36
N LEU A 173 4.45 14.23 3.35
CA LEU A 173 3.84 14.47 4.65
C LEU A 173 4.54 15.60 5.42
N SER A 174 5.87 15.58 5.50
CA SER A 174 6.60 16.59 6.27
C SER A 174 6.51 17.99 5.67
N THR A 175 6.28 18.07 4.35
CA THR A 175 6.27 19.34 3.63
C THR A 175 4.86 19.91 3.51
N LEU A 176 3.83 19.05 3.46
CA LEU A 176 2.49 19.46 3.06
C LEU A 176 1.40 19.22 4.11
N SER A 177 1.65 18.49 5.19
CA SER A 177 0.60 18.16 6.17
C SER A 177 -0.03 19.38 6.85
N ASP A 178 0.71 20.47 7.04
CA ASP A 178 0.20 21.72 7.61
C ASP A 178 -0.53 22.61 6.59
N SER A 179 -0.69 22.18 5.33
CA SER A 179 -1.27 22.99 4.24
C SER A 179 -2.80 22.90 4.15
N GLY A 180 -3.47 22.23 5.09
CA GLY A 180 -4.92 22.00 5.05
C GLY A 180 -5.39 20.99 3.99
N LEU A 181 -4.45 20.28 3.36
CA LEU A 181 -4.75 19.18 2.44
C LEU A 181 -5.37 17.99 3.18
N PRO A 182 -6.16 17.13 2.50
CA PRO A 182 -6.83 15.98 3.10
C PRO A 182 -5.85 14.81 3.32
N ILE A 183 -4.74 15.06 4.00
CA ILE A 183 -3.70 14.08 4.35
C ILE A 183 -3.46 14.08 5.87
N PRO A 184 -2.87 13.02 6.45
CA PRO A 184 -2.53 12.98 7.86
C PRO A 184 -1.59 14.10 8.30
N LEU A 185 -1.75 14.55 9.53
CA LEU A 185 -0.78 15.41 10.21
C LEU A 185 0.52 14.65 10.45
N TYR A 186 1.65 15.25 10.08
CA TYR A 186 2.97 14.67 10.30
C TYR A 186 3.58 15.19 11.61
N TYR A 187 3.73 14.31 12.60
CA TYR A 187 4.34 14.72 13.88
C TYR A 187 5.87 14.71 13.83
N GLY A 188 6.46 13.94 12.92
CA GLY A 188 7.91 13.77 12.78
C GLY A 188 8.34 12.31 12.67
N ALA A 189 9.64 12.07 12.80
CA ALA A 189 10.22 10.73 12.68
C ALA A 189 11.31 10.45 13.71
N CYS A 190 11.56 9.16 13.92
CA CYS A 190 12.72 8.67 14.64
C CYS A 190 13.22 7.35 14.00
N GLY A 191 14.47 7.33 13.56
CA GLY A 191 15.06 6.15 12.92
C GLY A 191 14.32 5.77 11.63
N ARG A 192 13.75 4.57 11.57
CA ARG A 192 12.98 4.03 10.43
C ARG A 192 11.46 4.25 10.51
N VAL A 193 11.01 4.92 11.56
CA VAL A 193 9.58 5.09 11.85
C VAL A 193 9.22 6.56 11.72
N ALA A 194 8.14 6.84 10.99
CA ALA A 194 7.49 8.14 11.08
C ALA A 194 6.14 8.04 11.79
N VAL A 195 5.73 9.16 12.38
CA VAL A 195 4.55 9.25 13.24
C VAL A 195 3.58 10.23 12.62
N VAL A 196 2.36 9.75 12.36
CA VAL A 196 1.28 10.53 11.76
C VAL A 196 0.01 10.45 12.61
N SER A 197 -0.93 11.36 12.41
CA SER A 197 -2.25 11.28 13.05
C SER A 197 -3.01 10.03 12.63
N ASN A 198 -3.79 9.49 13.56
CA ASN A 198 -4.75 8.43 13.26
C ASN A 198 -6.04 9.06 12.74
N GLU A 199 -6.34 8.82 11.47
CA GLU A 199 -7.47 9.42 10.77
C GLU A 199 -8.75 8.59 10.79
N GLY A 200 -8.74 7.37 11.36
CA GLY A 200 -9.91 6.49 11.43
C GLY A 200 -9.75 5.19 10.64
N TYR A 201 -10.86 4.69 10.09
CA TYR A 201 -10.91 3.43 9.36
C TYR A 201 -10.95 3.64 7.84
N ASN A 202 -10.34 2.71 7.11
CA ASN A 202 -10.31 2.74 5.64
C ASN A 202 -11.71 2.58 5.02
N LEU A 203 -11.88 2.94 3.75
CA LEU A 203 -13.19 2.86 3.10
C LEU A 203 -13.68 1.42 2.89
N VAL A 204 -12.77 0.44 2.84
CA VAL A 204 -13.11 -1.00 2.80
C VAL A 204 -13.97 -1.40 4.01
N PHE A 205 -13.68 -0.87 5.20
CA PHE A 205 -14.48 -1.11 6.42
C PHE A 205 -15.96 -0.74 6.23
N TYR A 206 -16.27 0.22 5.37
CA TYR A 206 -17.62 0.73 5.15
C TYR A 206 -18.34 0.11 3.94
N LEU A 207 -17.76 -0.90 3.27
CA LEU A 207 -18.35 -1.54 2.08
C LEU A 207 -19.78 -2.09 2.33
N HIS A 208 -20.05 -2.57 3.55
CA HIS A 208 -21.34 -3.11 3.96
C HIS A 208 -22.25 -2.09 4.66
N SER A 209 -21.88 -0.81 4.68
CA SER A 209 -22.73 0.25 5.22
C SER A 209 -23.92 0.54 4.30
N SER A 210 -24.90 1.30 4.78
CA SER A 210 -26.06 1.70 3.97
C SER A 210 -25.61 2.44 2.71
N PHE A 211 -26.34 2.27 1.60
CA PHE A 211 -26.04 2.98 0.35
C PHE A 211 -25.92 4.49 0.55
N GLN A 212 -26.81 5.08 1.36
CA GLN A 212 -26.77 6.51 1.69
C GLN A 212 -25.47 6.91 2.37
N PHE A 213 -24.94 6.09 3.28
CA PHE A 213 -23.67 6.39 3.94
C PHE A 213 -22.49 6.23 2.99
N ARG A 214 -22.48 5.18 2.15
CA ARG A 214 -21.47 5.03 1.09
C ARG A 214 -21.49 6.19 0.09
N ALA A 215 -22.67 6.67 -0.28
CA ALA A 215 -22.84 7.85 -1.14
C ALA A 215 -22.33 9.13 -0.47
N PHE A 216 -22.54 9.29 0.83
CA PHE A 216 -21.93 10.37 1.60
C PHE A 216 -20.40 10.28 1.59
N LEU A 217 -19.82 9.10 1.86
CA LEU A 217 -18.37 8.89 1.83
C LEU A 217 -17.77 9.13 0.44
N ALA A 218 -18.46 8.70 -0.62
CA ALA A 218 -18.05 8.97 -1.99
C ALA A 218 -18.03 10.46 -2.30
N ARG A 219 -19.04 11.22 -1.86
CA ARG A 219 -19.05 12.68 -1.97
C ARG A 219 -17.85 13.30 -1.24
N GLU A 220 -17.58 12.90 -0.01
CA GLU A 220 -16.42 13.40 0.75
C GLU A 220 -15.09 13.03 0.07
N LEU A 221 -14.99 11.82 -0.50
CA LEU A 221 -13.82 11.41 -1.28
C LEU A 221 -13.62 12.31 -2.50
N LEU A 222 -14.68 12.60 -3.27
CA LEU A 222 -14.60 13.50 -4.42
C LEU A 222 -14.16 14.92 -4.03
N ILE A 223 -14.62 15.42 -2.88
CA ILE A 223 -14.17 16.71 -2.33
C ILE A 223 -12.67 16.67 -2.02
N SER A 224 -12.20 15.64 -1.31
CA SER A 224 -10.78 15.51 -0.98
C SER A 224 -9.88 15.38 -2.21
N MET A 225 -10.33 14.62 -3.22
CA MET A 225 -9.61 14.50 -4.49
C MET A 225 -9.56 15.82 -5.26
N HIS A 226 -10.64 16.60 -5.22
CA HIS A 226 -10.66 17.93 -5.81
C HIS A 226 -9.67 18.88 -5.13
N GLU A 227 -9.56 18.81 -3.80
CA GLU A 227 -8.63 19.65 -3.04
C GLU A 227 -7.16 19.33 -3.27
N LEU A 228 -6.80 18.10 -3.63
CA LEU A 228 -5.45 17.82 -4.13
C LEU A 228 -5.12 18.64 -5.38
N ASN A 229 -6.12 18.97 -6.21
CA ASN A 229 -5.95 19.76 -7.42
C ASN A 229 -6.17 21.27 -7.23
N THR A 230 -6.84 21.72 -6.16
CA THR A 230 -7.23 23.13 -5.99
C THR A 230 -6.92 23.73 -4.62
N GLY A 231 -6.71 22.92 -3.59
CA GLY A 231 -6.58 23.33 -2.19
C GLY A 231 -5.26 24.05 -1.85
N ASN A 232 -4.28 24.05 -2.76
CA ASN A 232 -3.03 24.78 -2.60
C ASN A 232 -2.79 25.73 -3.79
N SER A 233 -2.42 26.98 -3.48
CA SER A 233 -2.18 28.03 -4.47
C SER A 233 -0.93 27.78 -5.32
N ASP A 234 0.05 27.07 -4.77
CA ASP A 234 1.37 26.91 -5.37
C ASP A 234 1.48 25.59 -6.14
N ILE A 235 0.72 24.56 -5.73
CA ILE A 235 0.89 23.19 -6.23
C ILE A 235 -0.42 22.52 -6.67
N ILE A 236 -0.27 21.52 -7.52
CA ILE A 236 -1.30 20.55 -7.93
C ILE A 236 -0.72 19.16 -7.65
N ILE A 237 -1.50 18.31 -6.98
CA ILE A 237 -1.11 16.93 -6.68
C ILE A 237 -1.93 16.00 -7.56
N TYR A 238 -1.28 15.20 -8.40
CA TYR A 238 -1.89 14.11 -9.13
C TYR A 238 -1.67 12.80 -8.37
N TYR A 239 -2.77 12.10 -8.11
CA TYR A 239 -2.82 10.92 -7.27
C TYR A 239 -3.34 9.71 -8.08
N PRO A 240 -2.44 8.90 -8.65
CA PRO A 240 -2.82 7.76 -9.49
C PRO A 240 -3.24 6.51 -8.70
N ASP A 241 -2.83 6.34 -7.45
CA ASP A 241 -3.00 5.11 -6.67
C ASP A 241 -4.38 5.01 -5.99
N ILE A 242 -5.44 4.97 -6.80
CA ILE A 242 -6.82 4.90 -6.32
C ILE A 242 -7.13 3.50 -5.81
N ASN A 243 -7.21 3.35 -4.49
CA ASN A 243 -7.68 2.14 -3.82
C ASN A 243 -8.46 2.51 -2.54
N LEU A 244 -9.58 1.84 -2.25
CA LEU A 244 -10.37 2.06 -1.03
C LEU A 244 -9.56 1.90 0.26
N GLU A 245 -8.47 1.13 0.25
CA GLU A 245 -7.58 0.97 1.40
C GLU A 245 -6.74 2.22 1.70
N ASN A 246 -6.50 3.06 0.68
CA ASN A 246 -5.68 4.28 0.78
C ASN A 246 -6.48 5.49 1.29
N PHE A 247 -7.80 5.34 1.41
CA PHE A 247 -8.71 6.38 1.87
C PHE A 247 -9.30 6.02 3.22
N VAL A 248 -9.30 6.97 4.15
CA VAL A 248 -9.79 6.79 5.52
C VAL A 248 -10.84 7.84 5.84
N TYR A 249 -11.94 7.42 6.46
CA TYR A 249 -12.96 8.36 6.93
C TYR A 249 -12.68 8.84 8.35
N ASN A 250 -12.37 10.13 8.49
CA ASN A 250 -12.27 10.80 9.78
C ASN A 250 -13.67 11.26 10.22
N GLN A 251 -14.22 10.55 11.20
CA GLN A 251 -15.54 10.82 11.75
C GLN A 251 -15.66 12.17 12.48
N TYR A 252 -14.56 12.70 13.02
CA TYR A 252 -14.54 13.96 13.77
C TYR A 252 -14.59 15.16 12.82
N GLU A 253 -13.78 15.10 11.76
CA GLU A 253 -13.76 16.12 10.71
C GLU A 253 -14.90 15.92 9.68
N ARG A 254 -15.55 14.75 9.71
CA ARG A 254 -16.55 14.30 8.73
C ARG A 254 -16.05 14.37 7.30
N ARG A 255 -14.80 13.97 7.09
CA ARG A 255 -14.08 14.07 5.83
C ARG A 255 -13.28 12.80 5.55
N VAL A 256 -13.09 12.48 4.26
CA VAL A 256 -12.19 11.40 3.83
C VAL A 256 -10.77 11.95 3.65
N LYS A 257 -9.77 11.26 4.19
CA LYS A 257 -8.35 11.60 4.04
C LYS A 257 -7.58 10.50 3.32
N ILE A 258 -6.48 10.89 2.69
CA ILE A 258 -5.61 10.02 1.90
C ILE A 258 -4.41 9.66 2.76
N ILE A 259 -4.27 8.38 3.07
CA ILE A 259 -3.27 7.90 4.02
C ILE A 259 -2.03 7.30 3.38
N ASP A 260 -2.05 6.95 2.10
CA ASP A 260 -0.89 6.44 1.35
C ASP A 260 -0.47 7.50 0.34
N LEU A 261 0.77 7.98 0.44
CA LEU A 261 1.32 9.03 -0.43
C LEU A 261 2.65 8.60 -1.08
N GLU A 262 2.88 7.29 -1.21
CA GLU A 262 4.10 6.76 -1.81
C GLU A 262 4.18 7.08 -3.32
N TYR A 263 3.02 7.08 -3.99
CA TYR A 263 2.89 7.28 -5.43
C TYR A 263 2.08 8.53 -5.77
N VAL A 264 2.71 9.70 -5.62
CA VAL A 264 2.11 10.99 -6.01
C VAL A 264 3.00 11.78 -6.96
N THR A 265 2.38 12.66 -7.74
CA THR A 265 3.10 13.61 -8.60
C THR A 265 2.69 15.03 -8.24
N ILE A 266 3.66 15.90 -7.95
CA ILE A 266 3.40 17.27 -7.52
C ILE A 266 3.95 18.23 -8.58
N VAL A 267 3.10 19.12 -9.07
CA VAL A 267 3.42 20.07 -10.13
C VAL A 267 3.19 21.50 -9.64
N GLU A 268 4.05 22.43 -10.04
CA GLU A 268 3.85 23.86 -9.76
C GLU A 268 2.63 24.39 -10.52
N ARG A 269 1.71 25.07 -9.83
CA ARG A 269 0.50 25.63 -10.45
C ARG A 269 0.83 26.77 -11.41
N ASN A 270 1.87 27.55 -11.12
CA ASN A 270 2.29 28.71 -11.91
C ASN A 270 2.65 28.35 -13.37
N LEU A 271 2.96 27.08 -13.66
CA LEU A 271 3.22 26.55 -15.01
C LEU A 271 2.03 26.75 -15.94
N PHE A 272 0.81 26.85 -15.39
CA PHE A 272 -0.43 26.95 -16.14
C PHE A 272 -1.02 28.37 -16.15
N SER A 273 -0.31 29.37 -15.64
CA SER A 273 -0.82 30.77 -15.56
C SER A 273 -1.17 31.38 -16.93
N ASN A 274 -0.59 30.85 -18.02
CA ASN A 274 -0.75 31.34 -19.39
C ASN A 274 -1.48 30.36 -20.34
N THR A 275 -1.92 29.20 -19.84
CA THR A 275 -2.64 28.24 -20.70
C THR A 275 -4.10 28.70 -20.80
N ASN A 276 -4.49 29.19 -21.98
CA ASN A 276 -5.91 29.19 -22.35
C ASN A 276 -6.41 27.76 -22.23
N LEU A 277 -7.56 27.54 -21.59
CA LEU A 277 -8.22 26.24 -21.54
C LEU A 277 -8.34 25.73 -22.98
N ASP A 278 -7.49 24.77 -23.37
CA ASP A 278 -7.46 24.25 -24.73
C ASP A 278 -8.88 23.73 -25.06
N ASP A 279 -9.44 24.20 -26.18
CA ASP A 279 -10.76 23.81 -26.70
C ASP A 279 -10.87 22.29 -26.99
N ASP A 280 -9.78 21.54 -26.83
CA ASP A 280 -9.68 20.10 -27.03
C ASP A 280 -9.20 19.35 -25.77
N TYR A 281 -9.79 19.70 -24.63
CA TYR A 281 -9.58 19.08 -23.32
C TYR A 281 -9.72 17.55 -23.37
N GLU A 282 -10.70 17.03 -24.12
CA GLU A 282 -10.97 15.58 -24.21
C GLU A 282 -9.91 14.80 -24.99
N ASN A 283 -9.50 15.23 -26.19
CA ASN A 283 -8.43 14.52 -26.92
C ASN A 283 -7.09 14.66 -26.21
N SER A 284 -6.88 15.79 -25.53
CA SER A 284 -5.68 16.05 -24.73
C SER A 284 -5.62 15.14 -23.51
N HIS A 285 -6.73 14.93 -22.80
CA HIS A 285 -6.82 14.04 -21.66
C HIS A 285 -6.58 12.56 -22.05
N ARG A 286 -7.12 12.11 -23.20
CA ARG A 286 -6.94 10.75 -23.71
C ARG A 286 -5.51 10.48 -24.20
N LYS A 287 -4.82 11.50 -24.74
CA LYS A 287 -3.38 11.42 -25.12
C LYS A 287 -2.43 11.64 -23.93
N ALA A 288 -2.82 12.35 -22.90
CA ALA A 288 -1.96 12.67 -21.75
C ALA A 288 -1.74 11.49 -20.80
N LEU A 289 -2.64 10.50 -20.81
CA LEU A 289 -2.45 9.21 -20.13
C LEU A 289 -1.22 8.41 -20.64
N HIS A 290 -0.58 8.85 -21.72
CA HIS A 290 0.43 8.07 -22.47
C HIS A 290 1.81 8.72 -22.61
N SER A 291 2.05 9.91 -22.04
CA SER A 291 3.34 10.63 -22.10
C SER A 291 3.45 11.59 -20.91
N ASN A 292 4.65 11.87 -20.37
CA ASN A 292 4.94 12.77 -19.23
C ASN A 292 4.42 14.23 -19.44
N LYS A 293 3.10 14.41 -19.54
CA LYS A 293 2.40 15.66 -19.91
C LYS A 293 1.77 16.37 -18.72
N TYR A 294 2.01 15.89 -17.49
CA TYR A 294 1.67 16.60 -16.25
C TYR A 294 2.20 18.04 -16.21
N CYS A 295 3.17 18.36 -17.07
CA CYS A 295 3.83 19.66 -17.16
C CYS A 295 3.31 20.56 -18.27
N SER A 296 2.46 20.06 -19.15
CA SER A 296 2.06 20.75 -20.38
C SER A 296 0.57 21.04 -20.45
N ILE A 297 -0.24 20.29 -19.71
CA ILE A 297 -1.70 20.39 -19.73
C ILE A 297 -2.20 20.51 -18.29
N TYR A 298 -3.00 21.54 -18.02
CA TYR A 298 -3.69 21.69 -16.76
C TYR A 298 -4.90 20.75 -16.70
N MET A 299 -4.95 19.85 -15.70
CA MET A 299 -6.04 18.88 -15.53
C MET A 299 -6.68 19.03 -14.15
N PRO A 300 -7.59 20.01 -13.96
CA PRO A 300 -8.19 20.30 -12.65
C PRO A 300 -9.09 19.19 -12.12
N ASP A 301 -9.58 18.29 -12.99
CA ASP A 301 -10.49 17.20 -12.63
C ASP A 301 -9.81 15.82 -12.59
N TYR A 302 -8.48 15.73 -12.80
CA TYR A 302 -7.80 14.45 -12.99
C TYR A 302 -8.11 13.46 -11.86
N ASN A 303 -7.89 13.87 -10.60
CA ASN A 303 -8.08 13.01 -9.44
C ASN A 303 -9.55 12.63 -9.24
N VAL A 304 -10.46 13.59 -9.45
CA VAL A 304 -11.92 13.39 -9.35
C VAL A 304 -12.36 12.36 -10.40
N LYS A 305 -11.87 12.48 -11.63
CA LYS A 305 -12.19 11.55 -12.72
C LYS A 305 -11.65 10.14 -12.47
N GLN A 306 -10.44 10.00 -11.91
CA GLN A 306 -9.92 8.68 -11.54
C GLN A 306 -10.80 8.02 -10.47
N VAL A 307 -11.20 8.76 -9.43
CA VAL A 307 -12.12 8.24 -8.41
C VAL A 307 -13.48 7.91 -9.00
N CYS A 308 -14.10 8.79 -9.79
CA CYS A 308 -15.39 8.53 -10.41
C CYS A 308 -15.36 7.23 -11.23
N ARG A 309 -14.31 7.00 -12.01
CA ARG A 309 -14.12 5.74 -12.74
C ARG A 309 -14.07 4.55 -11.78
N TYR A 310 -13.24 4.64 -10.74
CA TYR A 310 -13.04 3.55 -9.81
C TYR A 310 -14.31 3.19 -8.98
N ILE A 311 -15.07 4.20 -8.53
CA ILE A 311 -16.25 3.98 -7.66
C ILE A 311 -17.58 3.81 -8.42
N LEU A 312 -17.62 4.06 -9.75
CA LEU A 312 -18.85 3.97 -10.58
C LEU A 312 -18.81 2.96 -11.75
N LEU A 313 -17.63 2.53 -12.23
CA LEU A 313 -17.51 1.45 -13.24
C LEU A 313 -17.68 0.02 -12.66
N PRO A 314 -18.66 -0.77 -13.13
CA PRO A 314 -18.85 -2.15 -12.68
C PRO A 314 -17.56 -2.97 -12.74
N SER A 315 -17.35 -3.86 -11.76
CA SER A 315 -16.25 -4.85 -11.71
C SER A 315 -15.98 -5.59 -13.03
N ILE A 316 -17.00 -5.71 -13.88
CA ILE A 316 -16.97 -6.37 -15.18
C ILE A 316 -16.28 -5.52 -16.26
N GLU A 317 -16.30 -4.20 -16.17
CA GLU A 317 -15.63 -3.28 -17.12
C GLU A 317 -14.19 -2.93 -16.71
N THR A 318 -13.84 -3.08 -15.44
CA THR A 318 -12.49 -2.76 -14.93
C THR A 318 -11.52 -3.95 -14.99
N ASN A 319 -11.97 -5.17 -15.33
CA ASN A 319 -11.19 -6.41 -15.22
C ASN A 319 -10.52 -6.57 -13.83
N GLU A 320 -11.06 -5.95 -12.78
CA GLU A 320 -10.60 -6.13 -11.41
C GLU A 320 -11.64 -7.01 -10.70
N ARG A 321 -11.29 -8.28 -10.49
CA ARG A 321 -12.03 -9.20 -9.58
C ARG A 321 -11.78 -8.84 -8.11
N ASP A 322 -11.87 -7.55 -7.79
CA ASP A 322 -11.74 -7.05 -6.45
C ASP A 322 -13.09 -6.48 -6.02
N MET A 323 -13.61 -6.96 -4.88
CA MET A 323 -14.88 -6.52 -4.27
C MET A 323 -14.86 -5.02 -3.88
N SER A 324 -13.75 -4.32 -4.13
CA SER A 324 -13.58 -2.88 -3.98
C SER A 324 -14.34 -2.06 -5.02
N SER A 325 -14.68 -2.65 -6.17
CA SER A 325 -15.56 -2.09 -7.21
C SER A 325 -17.05 -2.30 -6.93
N ASP A 326 -17.45 -2.36 -5.65
CA ASP A 326 -18.86 -2.43 -5.21
C ASP A 326 -19.28 -1.25 -4.33
N PHE A 327 -18.45 -0.19 -4.24
CA PHE A 327 -18.69 0.93 -3.35
C PHE A 327 -19.98 1.71 -3.66
N LEU A 328 -20.21 2.12 -4.92
CA LEU A 328 -21.48 2.73 -5.37
C LEU A 328 -22.18 2.02 -6.54
N HIS A 329 -21.58 0.97 -7.10
CA HIS A 329 -22.02 0.32 -8.34
C HIS A 329 -23.37 -0.38 -8.22
N SER A 330 -23.67 -0.96 -7.05
CA SER A 330 -24.93 -1.62 -6.74
C SER A 330 -25.95 -0.64 -6.12
N ILE A 331 -26.57 0.22 -6.93
CA ILE A 331 -27.61 1.17 -6.48
C ILE A 331 -28.91 0.41 -6.13
N PRO A 332 -29.42 0.50 -4.89
CA PRO A 332 -30.68 -0.15 -4.51
C PRO A 332 -31.86 0.36 -5.36
N GLU A 333 -32.75 -0.54 -5.80
CA GLU A 333 -33.92 -0.20 -6.62
C GLU A 333 -34.79 0.90 -5.99
N THR A 334 -34.94 0.88 -4.67
CA THR A 334 -35.68 1.90 -3.92
C THR A 334 -35.05 3.29 -4.06
N VAL A 335 -33.73 3.37 -4.03
CA VAL A 335 -32.98 4.61 -4.21
C VAL A 335 -33.06 5.05 -5.67
N ASN A 336 -32.88 4.12 -6.62
CA ASN A 336 -33.00 4.44 -8.04
C ASN A 336 -34.41 4.96 -8.39
N HIS A 337 -35.46 4.35 -7.83
CA HIS A 337 -36.84 4.80 -8.05
C HIS A 337 -37.12 6.15 -7.38
N GLN A 338 -36.59 6.38 -6.17
CA GLN A 338 -36.79 7.65 -5.46
C GLN A 338 -36.10 8.84 -6.14
N TRP A 339 -34.91 8.62 -6.71
CA TRP A 339 -34.06 9.69 -7.24
C TRP A 339 -33.92 9.68 -8.76
N ASN A 340 -34.52 8.68 -9.43
CA ASN A 340 -34.50 8.50 -10.88
C ASN A 340 -33.08 8.51 -11.48
N LEU A 341 -32.13 7.84 -10.81
CA LEU A 341 -30.70 7.94 -11.10
C LEU A 341 -30.33 7.36 -12.48
N THR A 342 -31.06 6.34 -12.95
CA THR A 342 -30.89 5.76 -14.30
C THR A 342 -31.33 6.70 -15.44
N ASN A 343 -32.05 7.78 -15.13
CA ASN A 343 -32.53 8.77 -16.11
C ASN A 343 -31.84 10.13 -15.98
N LEU A 344 -30.74 10.20 -15.22
CA LEU A 344 -29.86 11.37 -15.28
C LEU A 344 -29.42 11.53 -16.74
N PRO A 345 -29.53 12.72 -17.35
CA PRO A 345 -29.06 12.91 -18.69
C PRO A 345 -27.56 12.62 -18.72
N ASN A 346 -27.17 11.53 -19.41
CA ASN A 346 -25.81 11.36 -19.90
C ASN A 346 -25.54 12.52 -20.85
N GLN A 347 -25.10 13.67 -20.30
CA GLN A 347 -24.57 14.75 -21.14
C GLN A 347 -23.23 14.34 -21.78
N GLU A 348 -22.71 13.15 -21.49
CA GLU A 348 -21.52 12.58 -22.12
C GLU A 348 -21.80 11.76 -23.39
N SER A 349 -23.03 11.70 -23.92
CA SER A 349 -23.30 10.89 -25.13
C SER A 349 -24.26 11.54 -26.15
N GLN A 350 -24.15 12.85 -26.38
CA GLN A 350 -24.89 13.52 -27.46
C GLN A 350 -24.01 14.39 -28.37
N ASN A 351 -22.86 13.86 -28.80
CA ASN A 351 -22.14 14.39 -29.98
C ASN A 351 -21.52 13.29 -30.84
N GLU A 352 -22.17 12.13 -30.92
CA GLU A 352 -21.93 11.20 -32.03
C GLU A 352 -22.95 11.49 -33.13
N ASN A 353 -22.58 12.32 -34.10
CA ASN A 353 -23.11 12.15 -35.44
C ASN A 353 -22.17 12.67 -36.53
N SER A 354 -21.91 11.77 -37.47
CA SER A 354 -21.32 11.96 -38.80
C SER A 354 -19.81 12.13 -38.90
N HIS A 355 -19.09 11.00 -38.85
CA HIS A 355 -18.46 10.47 -40.06
C HIS A 355 -18.36 8.94 -39.92
N SER A 356 -19.26 8.25 -40.63
CA SER A 356 -19.14 6.83 -40.94
C SER A 356 -17.88 6.63 -41.77
N THR A 357 -16.75 6.48 -41.10
CA THR A 357 -15.64 5.70 -41.63
C THR A 357 -15.76 4.36 -40.97
N THR A 358 -16.25 3.37 -41.73
CA THR A 358 -16.16 1.96 -41.38
C THR A 358 -14.68 1.64 -41.20
N ILE A 359 -14.18 1.76 -39.97
CA ILE A 359 -12.92 1.14 -39.58
C ILE A 359 -13.32 -0.29 -39.25
N ASN A 360 -12.83 -1.24 -40.06
CA ASN A 360 -12.97 -2.66 -39.80
C ASN A 360 -12.63 -2.94 -38.34
N ILE A 361 -13.64 -3.34 -37.57
CA ILE A 361 -13.50 -3.93 -36.24
C ILE A 361 -13.19 -5.40 -36.52
N ASP A 362 -11.91 -5.73 -36.69
CA ASP A 362 -11.47 -7.12 -36.76
C ASP A 362 -10.25 -7.32 -35.85
N ASP A 363 -10.30 -8.41 -35.08
CA ASP A 363 -9.23 -9.14 -34.37
C ASP A 363 -8.55 -8.54 -33.13
N ASN A 364 -8.55 -7.23 -32.88
CA ASN A 364 -7.73 -6.65 -31.80
C ASN A 364 -8.37 -6.56 -30.40
N GLU A 365 -9.70 -6.54 -30.27
CA GLU A 365 -10.38 -6.38 -28.97
C GLU A 365 -10.42 -7.69 -28.17
N ALA A 366 -10.70 -8.82 -28.84
CA ALA A 366 -10.68 -10.15 -28.22
C ALA A 366 -9.28 -10.50 -27.67
N ALA A 367 -8.21 -10.16 -28.41
CA ALA A 367 -6.84 -10.41 -28.00
C ALA A 367 -6.36 -9.55 -26.79
N VAL A 368 -7.04 -8.44 -26.51
CA VAL A 368 -6.78 -7.61 -25.31
C VAL A 368 -7.54 -8.19 -24.11
N THR A 369 -8.79 -8.56 -24.28
CA THR A 369 -9.62 -9.19 -23.24
C THR A 369 -9.05 -10.54 -22.80
N ASP A 370 -8.60 -11.37 -23.74
CA ASP A 370 -7.96 -12.66 -23.43
C ASP A 370 -6.68 -12.50 -22.62
N PHE A 371 -5.86 -11.48 -22.94
CA PHE A 371 -4.63 -11.21 -22.21
C PHE A 371 -4.88 -10.74 -20.76
N LEU A 372 -5.85 -9.86 -20.55
CA LEU A 372 -6.19 -9.38 -19.21
C LEU A 372 -6.75 -10.52 -18.35
N TYR A 373 -7.57 -11.38 -18.95
CA TYR A 373 -8.03 -12.61 -18.30
C TYR A 373 -6.88 -13.54 -17.90
N GLU A 374 -5.87 -13.71 -18.75
CA GLU A 374 -4.69 -14.51 -18.41
C GLU A 374 -3.86 -13.88 -17.27
N ILE A 375 -3.73 -12.56 -17.23
CA ILE A 375 -3.05 -11.81 -16.16
C ILE A 375 -3.77 -11.98 -14.82
N ASP A 376 -5.09 -11.86 -14.79
CA ASP A 376 -5.86 -12.02 -13.54
C ASP A 376 -5.88 -13.46 -13.06
N LEU A 377 -5.87 -14.42 -13.98
CA LEU A 377 -5.70 -15.83 -13.63
C LEU A 377 -4.31 -16.10 -13.04
N ILE A 378 -3.27 -15.44 -13.55
CA ILE A 378 -1.91 -15.51 -12.97
C ILE A 378 -1.90 -14.90 -11.57
N ARG A 379 -2.47 -13.71 -11.38
CA ARG A 379 -2.59 -13.05 -10.07
C ARG A 379 -3.28 -13.94 -9.05
N SER A 380 -4.48 -14.44 -9.40
CA SER A 380 -5.25 -15.34 -8.53
C SER A 380 -4.50 -16.63 -8.20
N ASN A 381 -3.71 -17.17 -9.14
CA ASN A 381 -2.88 -18.34 -8.85
C ASN A 381 -1.70 -18.02 -7.92
N ILE A 382 -1.12 -16.82 -8.00
CA ILE A 382 -0.09 -16.36 -7.05
C ILE A 382 -0.72 -16.19 -5.65
N ASP A 383 -1.91 -15.59 -5.56
CA ASP A 383 -2.63 -15.44 -4.28
C ASP A 383 -2.92 -16.82 -3.63
N LYS A 384 -3.31 -17.81 -4.44
CA LYS A 384 -3.48 -19.20 -3.97
C LYS A 384 -2.18 -19.84 -3.50
N ILE A 385 -1.05 -19.52 -4.14
CA ILE A 385 0.25 -19.98 -3.68
C ILE A 385 0.56 -19.35 -2.31
N ASP A 386 0.31 -18.05 -2.14
CA ASP A 386 0.48 -17.36 -0.85
C ASP A 386 -0.38 -18.02 0.24
N GLU A 387 -1.65 -18.32 -0.04
CA GLU A 387 -2.55 -19.03 0.89
C GLU A 387 -2.02 -20.42 1.26
N LEU A 388 -1.60 -21.22 0.27
CA LEU A 388 -1.04 -22.54 0.51
C LEU A 388 0.26 -22.49 1.33
N ILE A 389 1.08 -21.44 1.17
CA ILE A 389 2.29 -21.24 1.97
C ILE A 389 1.93 -20.99 3.44
N GLU A 390 0.90 -20.20 3.72
CA GLU A 390 0.41 -19.99 5.09
C GLU A 390 -0.13 -21.28 5.72
N GLU A 391 -0.82 -22.11 4.94
CA GLU A 391 -1.25 -23.44 5.42
C GLU A 391 -0.07 -24.37 5.72
N VAL A 392 0.98 -24.34 4.88
CA VAL A 392 2.23 -25.08 5.13
C VAL A 392 2.90 -24.61 6.43
N LYS A 393 2.96 -23.30 6.67
CA LYS A 393 3.50 -22.73 7.93
C LYS A 393 2.71 -23.21 9.14
N ARG A 394 1.38 -23.19 9.07
CA ARG A 394 0.51 -23.68 10.15
C ARG A 394 0.78 -25.16 10.45
N ILE A 395 0.86 -26.00 9.42
CA ILE A 395 1.15 -27.43 9.57
C ILE A 395 2.56 -27.63 10.16
N HIS A 396 3.57 -26.88 9.72
CA HIS A 396 4.92 -26.92 10.29
C HIS A 396 4.94 -26.59 11.79
N VAL A 397 4.15 -25.60 12.24
CA VAL A 397 4.02 -25.27 13.68
C VAL A 397 3.32 -26.39 14.44
N GLU A 398 2.20 -26.91 13.91
CA GLU A 398 1.46 -28.00 14.54
C GLU A 398 2.29 -29.30 14.66
N MET A 399 3.16 -29.59 13.69
CA MET A 399 4.08 -30.72 13.74
C MET A 399 5.17 -30.60 14.82
N LEU A 400 5.55 -29.38 15.22
CA LEU A 400 6.47 -29.16 16.34
C LEU A 400 5.78 -29.39 17.70
N GLU A 401 4.48 -29.18 17.77
CA GLU A 401 3.67 -29.30 19.00
C GLU A 401 3.09 -30.70 19.22
N ALA A 402 2.75 -31.41 18.14
CA ALA A 402 2.17 -32.74 18.19
C ALA A 402 3.23 -33.82 17.91
N MET A 403 3.45 -34.74 18.87
CA MET A 403 4.26 -35.95 18.64
C MET A 403 3.72 -36.73 17.42
N ALA A 404 4.44 -36.65 16.30
CA ALA A 404 4.32 -37.44 15.07
C ALA A 404 2.90 -37.96 14.72
N ASN A 405 2.05 -37.07 14.19
CA ASN A 405 0.78 -37.47 13.58
C ASN A 405 0.99 -37.69 12.06
N PRO A 406 0.90 -38.93 11.53
CA PRO A 406 1.16 -39.23 10.13
C PRO A 406 0.18 -38.57 9.15
N LYS A 407 -0.99 -38.10 9.62
CA LYS A 407 -1.95 -37.37 8.77
C LYS A 407 -1.47 -35.95 8.43
N LEU A 408 -0.78 -35.26 9.34
CA LEU A 408 -0.23 -33.93 9.07
C LEU A 408 0.92 -33.99 8.06
N GLY A 409 1.72 -35.05 8.08
CA GLY A 409 2.77 -35.26 7.08
C GLY A 409 2.22 -35.40 5.67
N GLN A 410 1.12 -36.16 5.51
CA GLN A 410 0.46 -36.33 4.22
C GLN A 410 -0.18 -35.01 3.73
N GLU A 411 -0.86 -34.28 4.62
CA GLU A 411 -1.45 -32.98 4.29
C GLU A 411 -0.37 -31.95 3.91
N LEU A 412 0.76 -31.96 4.58
CA LEU A 412 1.92 -31.13 4.25
C LEU A 412 2.45 -31.41 2.84
N ASP A 413 2.66 -32.69 2.52
CA ASP A 413 3.18 -33.11 1.22
C ASP A 413 2.20 -32.75 0.08
N ASP A 414 0.89 -32.92 0.32
CA ASP A 414 -0.16 -32.53 -0.64
C ASP A 414 -0.16 -31.02 -0.91
N LYS A 415 0.04 -30.19 0.12
CA LYS A 415 0.10 -28.72 -0.03
C LYS A 415 1.39 -28.26 -0.72
N LYS A 416 2.54 -28.88 -0.40
CA LYS A 416 3.82 -28.63 -1.07
C LYS A 416 3.76 -28.98 -2.56
N GLU A 417 3.07 -30.06 -2.92
CA GLU A 417 2.88 -30.47 -4.31
C GLU A 417 1.95 -29.49 -5.05
N GLN A 418 0.88 -29.02 -4.42
CA GLN A 418 0.01 -27.97 -4.98
C GLN A 418 0.78 -26.67 -5.25
N ILE A 419 1.60 -26.21 -4.30
CA ILE A 419 2.46 -25.03 -4.47
C ILE A 419 3.38 -25.20 -5.68
N LYS A 420 4.07 -26.34 -5.80
CA LYS A 420 4.95 -26.62 -6.94
C LYS A 420 4.21 -26.58 -8.26
N LYS A 421 3.04 -27.21 -8.33
CA LYS A 421 2.22 -27.27 -9.55
C LYS A 421 1.73 -25.90 -9.98
N LEU A 422 1.13 -25.14 -9.05
CA LEU A 422 0.66 -23.78 -9.31
C LEU A 422 1.81 -22.85 -9.71
N SER A 423 2.94 -22.92 -9.01
CA SER A 423 4.14 -22.13 -9.32
C SER A 423 4.69 -22.42 -10.71
N TYR A 424 4.75 -23.70 -11.10
CA TYR A 424 5.17 -24.10 -12.44
C TYR A 424 4.20 -23.62 -13.53
N ASP A 425 2.90 -23.73 -13.29
CA ASP A 425 1.87 -23.28 -14.23
C ASP A 425 1.93 -21.77 -14.44
N VAL A 426 2.09 -20.99 -13.36
CA VAL A 426 2.27 -19.53 -13.43
C VAL A 426 3.57 -19.18 -14.16
N SER A 427 4.69 -19.83 -13.81
CA SER A 427 5.99 -19.58 -14.44
C SER A 427 5.96 -19.86 -15.95
N THR A 428 5.28 -20.94 -16.35
CA THR A 428 5.17 -21.34 -17.76
C THR A 428 4.31 -20.34 -18.54
N LYS A 429 3.22 -19.83 -17.94
CA LYS A 429 2.38 -18.80 -18.58
C LYS A 429 3.13 -17.47 -18.72
N LEU A 430 3.78 -17.01 -17.65
CA LEU A 430 4.60 -15.78 -17.68
C LEU A 430 5.71 -15.88 -18.74
N LYS A 431 6.41 -17.02 -18.82
CA LYS A 431 7.46 -17.24 -19.82
C LYS A 431 6.92 -17.23 -21.26
N LYS A 432 5.73 -17.80 -21.51
CA LYS A 432 5.07 -17.74 -22.83
C LYS A 432 4.71 -16.31 -23.20
N MET A 433 4.22 -15.52 -22.25
CA MET A 433 3.93 -14.10 -22.45
C MET A 433 5.20 -13.27 -22.72
N GLU A 434 6.29 -13.55 -22.00
CA GLU A 434 7.61 -12.95 -22.22
C GLU A 434 8.21 -13.33 -23.57
N GLN A 435 8.01 -14.56 -24.07
CA GLN A 435 8.53 -15.00 -25.37
C GLN A 435 7.75 -14.39 -26.56
N ALA A 436 6.46 -14.09 -26.38
CA ALA A 436 5.67 -13.34 -27.35
C ALA A 436 6.12 -11.88 -27.55
N LYS A 437 7.19 -11.46 -26.84
CA LYS A 437 7.91 -10.18 -26.94
C LYS A 437 8.91 -10.14 -28.10
N GLU A 438 9.55 -11.27 -28.41
CA GLU A 438 10.70 -11.35 -29.33
C GLU A 438 10.28 -11.48 -30.80
N SER A 439 9.04 -11.91 -31.06
CA SER A 439 8.52 -12.20 -32.40
C SER A 439 7.79 -11.04 -33.09
N ARG A 440 7.80 -9.81 -32.53
CA ARG A 440 7.03 -8.66 -33.05
C ARG A 440 7.88 -7.50 -33.54
N ASP A 441 7.40 -6.82 -34.59
CA ASP A 441 8.03 -5.69 -35.27
C ASP A 441 8.21 -4.46 -34.35
N GLU A 442 9.22 -3.63 -34.65
CA GLU A 442 9.66 -2.50 -33.82
C GLU A 442 8.59 -1.40 -33.67
N HIS A 443 7.66 -1.30 -34.62
CA HIS A 443 6.52 -0.38 -34.57
C HIS A 443 5.50 -0.78 -33.48
N ASP A 444 5.26 -2.07 -33.27
CA ASP A 444 4.32 -2.59 -32.26
C ASP A 444 4.87 -2.52 -30.82
N LYS A 445 6.20 -2.46 -30.66
CA LYS A 445 6.86 -2.25 -29.35
C LYS A 445 6.63 -0.84 -28.80
N THR A 446 6.22 0.11 -29.64
CA THR A 446 5.89 1.49 -29.23
C THR A 446 4.42 1.67 -28.83
N ASN A 447 3.59 0.65 -28.99
CA ASN A 447 2.20 0.65 -28.56
C ASN A 447 2.11 0.69 -27.02
N ALA A 448 1.40 1.68 -26.47
CA ALA A 448 1.19 1.84 -25.03
C ALA A 448 0.58 0.60 -24.38
N GLN A 449 -0.24 -0.14 -25.11
CA GLN A 449 -0.80 -1.41 -24.65
C GLN A 449 0.30 -2.41 -24.36
N TRP A 450 1.32 -2.54 -25.22
CA TRP A 450 2.43 -3.47 -25.01
C TRP A 450 3.28 -3.09 -23.79
N ARG A 451 3.45 -1.79 -23.51
CA ARG A 451 4.14 -1.32 -22.30
C ARG A 451 3.38 -1.67 -21.02
N ILE A 452 2.04 -1.58 -21.05
CA ILE A 452 1.19 -2.03 -19.94
C ILE A 452 1.31 -3.54 -19.76
N LYS A 453 1.27 -4.32 -20.86
CA LYS A 453 1.47 -5.77 -20.83
C LYS A 453 2.85 -6.12 -20.23
N GLU A 454 3.91 -5.45 -20.66
CA GLU A 454 5.27 -5.64 -20.16
C GLU A 454 5.42 -5.29 -18.68
N SER A 455 4.83 -4.18 -18.24
CA SER A 455 4.83 -3.76 -16.84
C SER A 455 4.11 -4.78 -15.96
N GLN A 456 2.94 -5.27 -16.38
CA GLN A 456 2.18 -6.28 -15.64
C GLN A 456 2.91 -7.61 -15.55
N ILE A 457 3.49 -8.09 -16.66
CA ILE A 457 4.32 -9.31 -16.67
C ILE A 457 5.52 -9.14 -15.73
N PHE A 458 6.21 -8.01 -15.76
CA PHE A 458 7.35 -7.73 -14.87
C PHE A 458 6.94 -7.76 -13.38
N VAL A 459 5.84 -7.10 -13.03
CA VAL A 459 5.31 -7.07 -11.65
C VAL A 459 4.95 -8.47 -11.18
N LEU A 460 4.29 -9.27 -12.01
CA LEU A 460 3.86 -10.63 -11.65
C LEU A 460 5.01 -11.62 -11.59
N THR A 461 5.97 -11.53 -12.51
CA THR A 461 7.21 -12.32 -12.46
C THR A 461 8.00 -12.00 -11.19
N ARG A 462 8.04 -10.73 -10.77
CA ARG A 462 8.65 -10.33 -9.50
C ARG A 462 7.87 -10.87 -8.31
N ARG A 463 6.55 -10.71 -8.29
CA ARG A 463 5.68 -11.19 -7.22
C ARG A 463 5.80 -12.71 -7.02
N LEU A 464 5.70 -13.49 -8.10
CA LEU A 464 5.88 -14.95 -8.04
C LEU A 464 7.26 -15.32 -7.49
N ARG A 465 8.32 -14.64 -7.92
CA ARG A 465 9.68 -14.89 -7.43
C ARG A 465 9.76 -14.64 -5.92
N ASP A 466 9.22 -13.51 -5.46
CA ASP A 466 9.26 -13.12 -4.05
C ASP A 466 8.46 -14.11 -3.18
N THR A 467 7.25 -14.50 -3.63
CA THR A 467 6.42 -15.56 -3.02
C THR A 467 7.20 -16.89 -2.91
N MET A 468 7.86 -17.32 -3.99
CA MET A 468 8.61 -18.58 -3.99
C MET A 468 9.90 -18.51 -3.16
N VAL A 469 10.54 -17.35 -3.04
CA VAL A 469 11.66 -17.13 -2.12
C VAL A 469 11.19 -17.29 -0.68
N ALA A 470 10.05 -16.70 -0.32
CA ALA A 470 9.46 -16.86 1.01
C ALA A 470 9.15 -18.33 1.34
N TYR A 471 8.56 -19.07 0.40
CA TYR A 471 8.32 -20.51 0.55
C TYR A 471 9.62 -21.33 0.75
N ASN A 472 10.66 -21.02 -0.04
CA ASN A 472 11.95 -21.71 0.08
C ASN A 472 12.61 -21.42 1.44
N GLN A 473 12.53 -20.18 1.92
CA GLN A 473 13.02 -19.80 3.25
C GLN A 473 12.28 -20.55 4.36
N GLU A 474 10.96 -20.67 4.27
CA GLU A 474 10.15 -21.44 5.23
C GLU A 474 10.53 -22.92 5.23
N THR A 475 10.78 -23.50 4.05
CA THR A 475 11.20 -24.91 3.92
C THR A 475 12.58 -25.14 4.54
N ILE A 476 13.51 -24.19 4.40
CA ILE A 476 14.83 -24.23 5.04
C ILE A 476 14.68 -24.06 6.55
N ALA A 477 13.92 -23.08 7.01
CA ALA A 477 13.70 -22.80 8.43
C ALA A 477 13.09 -23.99 9.18
N HIS A 478 12.14 -24.72 8.57
CA HIS A 478 11.61 -25.94 9.16
C HIS A 478 12.62 -27.09 9.18
N ARG A 479 13.50 -27.20 8.18
CA ARG A 479 14.55 -28.22 8.16
C ARG A 479 15.59 -28.00 9.27
N ASP A 480 15.82 -26.75 9.64
CA ASP A 480 16.81 -26.34 10.63
C ASP A 480 16.26 -26.30 12.08
N ARG A 481 14.93 -26.37 12.26
CA ARG A 481 14.24 -26.49 13.56
C ARG A 481 14.07 -27.96 13.94
#